data_AF-A0A0N0KYD2-F1
#
_entry.id   AF-A0A0N0KYD2-F1
#
_cell.length_a   1.000
_cell.length_b   1.000
_cell.length_c   1.000
_cell.angle_alpha   90.00
_cell.angle_beta   90.00
_cell.angle_gamma   90.00
#
_symmetry.space_group_name_H-M   'P 1'
#
loop_
_entity.id
_entity.type
_entity.pdbx_description
1 polymer ?
#
loop_
_entity_poly.entity_id
_entity_poly.type
_entity_poly.pdbx_seq_one_letter_code
_entity_poly.pdbx_strand_id
1 'polypeptide(L)'
;MSNAEAGADGQYIRVLSEQELVDFGFEVLIDGRPARLELDERGGVRILDDNGSAINSLAPPVAIDADGRDLRSSYEIVGNIVRQRLDDVPTTFPVTIMARLECNFQFCTVMYSRNETRQLTNSGLVAALIAAACGPVGWACGIATAAMVQTANSAVAQGRCVGIRRTTLPSLVTWPVIENCRQ
;
A
#
# COMPACT_ATOMS: atom_id res chain seq x y z
N MET A 1 -23.04 5.09 0.47
CA MET A 1 -21.90 4.21 0.83
C MET A 1 -20.83 4.50 -0.21
N SER A 2 -19.91 5.42 0.09
CA SER A 2 -18.87 5.84 -0.87
C SER A 2 -17.61 5.04 -0.56
N ASN A 3 -17.13 4.29 -1.55
CA ASN A 3 -16.08 3.29 -1.39
C ASN A 3 -14.71 3.95 -1.24
N ALA A 4 -13.92 3.50 -0.27
CA ALA A 4 -12.48 3.76 -0.27
C ALA A 4 -11.87 3.03 -1.46
N GLU A 5 -11.13 3.75 -2.31
CA GLU A 5 -10.41 3.16 -3.43
C GLU A 5 -8.99 2.81 -2.97
N ALA A 6 -8.63 1.52 -3.07
CA ALA A 6 -7.26 1.08 -2.85
C ALA A 6 -6.43 1.48 -4.08
N GLY A 7 -5.46 2.38 -3.87
CA GLY A 7 -4.48 2.72 -4.90
C GLY A 7 -3.48 1.58 -5.13
N ALA A 8 -2.84 1.59 -6.29
CA ALA A 8 -1.87 0.58 -6.75
C ALA A 8 -0.68 0.33 -5.77
N ASP A 9 -0.50 1.18 -4.76
CA ASP A 9 0.62 1.18 -3.82
C ASP A 9 0.29 0.64 -2.42
N GLY A 10 -0.88 0.03 -2.21
CA GLY A 10 -1.33 -0.32 -0.86
C GLY A 10 -1.57 0.94 0.00
N GLN A 11 -1.95 2.02 -0.66
CA GLN A 11 -2.38 3.27 -0.06
C GLN A 11 -3.91 3.32 -0.12
N TYR A 12 -4.53 3.66 1.00
CA TYR A 12 -5.95 3.94 1.08
C TYR A 12 -6.12 5.45 1.04
N ILE A 13 -6.80 5.95 0.00
CA ILE A 13 -7.04 7.38 -0.18
C ILE A 13 -8.56 7.60 -0.13
N ARG A 14 -8.98 8.63 0.60
CA ARG A 14 -10.36 9.09 0.60
C ARG A 14 -10.42 10.61 0.56
N VAL A 15 -11.25 11.13 -0.33
CA VAL A 15 -11.57 12.56 -0.42
C VAL A 15 -12.86 12.78 0.37
N LEU A 16 -12.81 13.63 1.39
CA LEU A 16 -13.94 14.00 2.23
C LEU A 16 -14.50 15.35 1.81
N SER A 17 -15.81 15.40 1.60
CA SER A 17 -16.56 16.65 1.58
C SER A 17 -16.95 17.09 3.00
N GLU A 18 -17.43 18.33 3.13
CA GLU A 18 -17.90 18.90 4.41
C GLU A 18 -18.96 18.02 5.10
N GLN A 19 -19.83 17.38 4.31
CA GLN A 19 -20.90 16.50 4.79
C GLN A 19 -20.40 15.10 5.21
N GLU A 20 -19.15 14.77 4.91
CA GLU A 20 -18.57 13.42 5.06
C GLU A 20 -17.49 13.33 6.15
N LEU A 21 -17.30 14.37 6.97
CA LEU A 21 -16.30 14.41 8.06
C LEU A 21 -16.46 13.34 9.16
N VAL A 22 -17.43 12.45 8.99
CA VAL A 22 -17.67 11.29 9.83
C VAL A 22 -16.87 10.10 9.31
N ASP A 23 -15.65 9.99 9.82
CA ASP A 23 -14.97 8.71 10.08
C ASP A 23 -14.44 7.96 8.83
N PHE A 24 -13.13 8.05 8.60
CA PHE A 24 -12.43 7.22 7.62
C PHE A 24 -11.75 6.07 8.36
N GLY A 25 -12.19 4.85 8.09
CA GLY A 25 -11.54 3.65 8.60
C GLY A 25 -11.56 2.52 7.60
N PHE A 26 -10.56 1.65 7.71
CA PHE A 26 -10.44 0.46 6.88
C PHE A 26 -10.03 -0.73 7.74
N GLU A 27 -10.50 -1.90 7.33
CA GLU A 27 -10.16 -3.17 7.96
C GLU A 27 -8.79 -3.64 7.48
N VAL A 28 -7.96 -4.13 8.41
CA VAL A 28 -6.68 -4.76 8.08
C VAL A 28 -6.78 -6.27 8.28
N LEU A 29 -6.49 -7.00 7.20
CA LEU A 29 -6.54 -8.46 7.16
C LEU A 29 -5.17 -9.04 6.78
N ILE A 30 -4.82 -10.19 7.37
CA ILE A 30 -3.71 -11.05 6.98
C ILE A 30 -4.30 -12.38 6.53
N ASP A 31 -4.10 -12.74 5.25
CA ASP A 31 -4.64 -13.96 4.65
C ASP A 31 -6.15 -14.15 4.89
N GLY A 32 -6.91 -13.06 4.82
CA GLY A 32 -8.37 -13.05 5.01
C GLY A 32 -8.82 -13.15 6.47
N ARG A 33 -7.90 -13.07 7.44
CA ARG A 33 -8.19 -13.04 8.88
C ARG A 33 -7.88 -11.67 9.49
N PRO A 34 -8.61 -11.23 10.53
CA PRO A 34 -8.32 -9.99 11.26
C PRO A 34 -6.86 -9.89 11.69
N ALA A 35 -6.17 -8.81 11.30
CA ALA A 35 -4.80 -8.56 11.73
C ALA A 35 -4.75 -8.04 13.18
N ARG A 36 -3.66 -8.35 13.89
CA ARG A 36 -3.35 -7.68 15.16
C ARG A 36 -2.63 -6.37 14.87
N LEU A 37 -3.07 -5.29 15.50
CA LEU A 37 -2.60 -3.94 15.25
C LEU A 37 -2.12 -3.26 16.53
N GLU A 38 -1.07 -2.47 16.44
CA GLU A 38 -0.56 -1.64 17.54
C GLU A 38 -0.19 -0.25 17.03
N LEU A 39 -0.45 0.81 17.81
CA LEU A 39 0.10 2.13 17.51
C LEU A 39 1.61 2.12 17.77
N ASP A 40 2.39 2.79 16.93
CA ASP A 40 3.80 3.02 17.19
C ASP A 40 4.08 4.41 17.79
N GLU A 41 5.32 4.61 18.25
CA GLU A 41 5.77 5.85 18.88
C GLU A 41 5.83 7.06 17.92
N ARG A 42 5.77 6.82 16.61
CA ARG A 42 5.78 7.85 15.56
C ARG A 42 4.37 8.24 15.09
N GLY A 43 3.33 7.60 15.64
CA GLY A 43 1.93 7.82 15.25
C GLY A 43 1.47 6.97 14.06
N GLY A 44 2.28 6.01 13.62
CA GLY A 44 1.91 4.98 12.66
C GLY A 44 1.22 3.78 13.31
N VAL A 45 0.94 2.75 12.52
CA VAL A 45 0.33 1.49 13.00
C VAL A 45 1.20 0.31 12.60
N ARG A 46 1.61 -0.52 13.54
CA ARG A 46 2.26 -1.80 13.28
C ARG A 46 1.22 -2.88 13.05
N ILE A 47 1.44 -3.69 12.02
CA ILE A 47 0.64 -4.85 11.67
C ILE A 47 1.43 -6.09 12.10
N LEU A 48 0.87 -6.88 13.01
CA LEU A 48 1.56 -7.98 13.67
C LEU A 48 1.05 -9.35 13.21
N ASP A 49 1.94 -10.33 13.21
CA ASP A 49 1.58 -11.74 13.07
C ASP A 49 1.03 -12.34 14.39
N ASP A 50 0.66 -13.62 14.34
CA ASP A 50 0.12 -14.35 15.50
C ASP A 50 1.11 -14.43 16.68
N ASN A 51 2.41 -14.28 16.42
CA ASN A 51 3.48 -14.30 17.42
C ASN A 51 3.79 -12.89 18.00
N GLY A 52 3.08 -11.85 17.53
CA GLY A 52 3.31 -10.45 17.95
C GLY A 52 4.51 -9.78 17.27
N SER A 53 5.07 -10.38 16.22
CA SER A 53 6.14 -9.76 15.43
C SER A 53 5.55 -8.83 14.39
N ALA A 54 6.09 -7.62 14.25
CA ALA A 54 5.63 -6.69 13.20
C ALA A 54 6.07 -7.18 11.84
N ILE A 55 5.09 -7.47 11.00
CA ILE A 55 5.29 -7.92 9.63
C ILE A 55 5.10 -6.79 8.64
N ASN A 56 4.46 -5.67 9.03
CA ASN A 56 4.23 -4.46 8.23
C ASN A 56 3.93 -3.25 9.14
N SER A 57 3.92 -2.04 8.60
CA SER A 57 3.40 -0.86 9.27
C SER A 57 2.63 0.06 8.32
N LEU A 58 1.79 0.93 8.88
CA LEU A 58 1.25 2.11 8.22
C LEU A 58 2.08 3.31 8.67
N ALA A 59 2.47 4.15 7.72
CA ALA A 59 3.05 5.46 7.99
C ALA A 59 2.07 6.30 8.82
N PRO A 60 2.56 7.28 9.59
CA PRO A 60 1.71 8.26 10.26
C PRO A 60 0.67 8.86 9.30
N PRO A 61 -0.54 9.15 9.81
CA PRO A 61 -1.67 9.56 8.98
C PRO A 61 -1.40 10.90 8.30
N VAL A 62 -1.83 11.01 7.04
CA VAL A 62 -1.74 12.26 6.27
C VAL A 62 -3.14 12.76 5.97
N ALA A 63 -3.36 14.07 6.16
CA ALA A 63 -4.56 14.77 5.77
C ALA A 63 -4.20 16.14 5.19
N ILE A 64 -4.76 16.49 4.03
CA ILE A 64 -4.45 17.71 3.29
C ILE A 64 -5.77 18.35 2.83
N ASP A 65 -5.95 19.64 3.03
CA ASP A 65 -7.13 20.36 2.50
C ASP A 65 -6.96 20.77 1.02
N ALA A 66 -7.99 21.40 0.44
CA ALA A 66 -7.97 21.79 -0.97
C ALA A 66 -6.95 22.90 -1.30
N ASP A 67 -6.51 23.66 -0.29
CA ASP A 67 -5.46 24.68 -0.43
C ASP A 67 -4.05 24.06 -0.34
N GLY A 68 -3.96 22.75 -0.09
CA GLY A 68 -2.70 22.02 0.06
C GLY A 68 -2.09 22.12 1.44
N ARG A 69 -2.86 22.56 2.46
CA ARG A 69 -2.38 22.68 3.84
C ARG A 69 -2.50 21.34 4.55
N ASP A 70 -1.42 20.94 5.24
CA ASP A 70 -1.43 19.78 6.12
C ASP A 70 -2.35 20.01 7.33
N LEU A 71 -3.27 19.06 7.54
CA LEU A 71 -4.15 18.99 8.69
C LEU A 71 -3.61 17.95 9.67
N ARG A 72 -3.63 18.27 10.97
CA ARG A 72 -3.25 17.28 11.98
C ARG A 72 -4.29 16.18 12.03
N SER A 73 -3.78 14.95 12.06
CA SER A 73 -4.61 13.76 12.17
C SER A 73 -3.88 12.68 12.95
N SER A 74 -4.64 11.76 13.51
CA SER A 74 -4.17 10.66 14.34
C SER A 74 -4.89 9.37 13.97
N TYR A 75 -4.23 8.22 14.19
CA TYR A 75 -4.90 6.93 14.09
C TYR A 75 -5.51 6.50 15.42
N GLU A 76 -6.64 5.81 15.32
CA GLU A 76 -7.29 5.07 16.39
C GLU A 76 -7.47 3.62 15.93
N ILE A 77 -7.15 2.67 16.81
CA ILE A 77 -7.30 1.23 16.52
C ILE A 77 -8.53 0.71 17.27
N VAL A 78 -9.46 0.10 16.53
CA VAL A 78 -10.64 -0.58 17.09
C VAL A 78 -10.66 -2.01 16.58
N GLY A 79 -10.10 -2.94 17.35
CA GLY A 79 -9.90 -4.32 16.91
C GLY A 79 -8.88 -4.38 15.77
N ASN A 80 -9.31 -4.82 14.58
CA ASN A 80 -8.50 -4.86 13.36
C ASN A 80 -8.84 -3.72 12.37
N ILE A 81 -9.59 -2.71 12.84
CA ILE A 81 -9.91 -1.52 12.06
C ILE A 81 -8.95 -0.39 12.45
N VAL A 82 -8.33 0.22 11.44
CA VAL A 82 -7.59 1.48 11.59
C VAL A 82 -8.51 2.61 11.18
N ARG A 83 -8.79 3.53 12.11
CA ARG A 83 -9.52 4.77 11.87
C ARG A 83 -8.55 5.94 11.88
N GLN A 84 -8.68 6.85 10.91
CA GLN A 84 -7.99 8.13 10.94
C GLN A 84 -8.96 9.22 11.39
N ARG A 85 -8.56 9.96 12.42
CA ARG A 85 -9.30 11.09 12.96
C ARG A 85 -8.55 12.39 12.64
N LEU A 86 -9.28 13.40 12.18
CA LEU A 86 -8.75 14.76 12.08
C LEU A 86 -8.76 15.38 13.49
N ASP A 87 -7.62 15.90 13.92
CA ASP A 87 -7.49 16.56 15.22
C ASP A 87 -7.87 18.05 15.12
N ASP A 88 -7.80 18.61 13.91
CA ASP A 88 -8.19 19.98 13.60
C ASP A 88 -9.48 20.00 12.77
N VAL A 89 -10.32 21.03 12.97
CA VAL A 89 -11.49 21.27 12.12
C VAL A 89 -11.02 21.90 10.80
N PRO A 90 -11.24 21.26 9.65
CA PRO A 90 -10.85 21.84 8.35
C PRO A 90 -11.70 23.06 8.03
N THR A 91 -11.07 24.09 7.47
CA THR A 91 -11.73 25.33 7.02
C THR A 91 -11.95 25.36 5.51
N THR A 92 -11.25 24.50 4.77
CA THR A 92 -11.33 24.40 3.31
C THR A 92 -11.59 22.95 2.91
N PHE A 93 -12.46 22.74 1.94
CA PHE A 93 -12.84 21.44 1.40
C PHE A 93 -12.60 21.36 -0.11
N PRO A 94 -12.40 20.16 -0.68
CA PRO A 94 -12.37 18.86 0.00
C PRO A 94 -11.09 18.59 0.80
N VAL A 95 -11.16 17.67 1.76
CA VAL A 95 -9.99 17.17 2.50
C VAL A 95 -9.60 15.81 1.94
N THR A 96 -8.35 15.65 1.52
CA THR A 96 -7.77 14.37 1.12
C THR A 96 -7.14 13.71 2.33
N ILE A 97 -7.64 12.54 2.69
CA ILE A 97 -7.09 11.68 3.73
C ILE A 97 -6.40 10.49 3.08
N MET A 98 -5.23 10.11 3.61
CA MET A 98 -4.43 9.02 3.05
C MET A 98 -3.72 8.23 4.13
N ALA A 99 -3.94 6.92 4.11
CA ALA A 99 -3.15 5.94 4.86
C ALA A 99 -2.21 5.20 3.91
N ARG A 100 -0.94 5.11 4.27
CA ARG A 100 0.10 4.49 3.43
C ARG A 100 0.74 3.34 4.18
N LEU A 101 0.88 2.18 3.54
CA LEU A 101 1.75 1.14 4.06
C LEU A 101 3.21 1.63 4.03
N GLU A 102 3.84 1.64 5.20
CA GLU A 102 5.28 1.64 5.31
C GLU A 102 5.78 0.26 4.87
N CYS A 103 6.38 0.22 3.68
CA CYS A 103 7.46 -0.70 3.35
C CYS A 103 8.05 -1.42 4.59
N ASN A 104 7.65 -2.67 4.80
CA ASN A 104 7.80 -3.39 6.06
C ASN A 104 9.27 -3.46 6.53
N PHE A 105 9.52 -3.64 7.84
CA PHE A 105 10.88 -3.75 8.42
C PHE A 105 11.78 -4.83 7.79
N GLN A 106 11.20 -5.83 7.10
CA GLN A 106 11.93 -6.87 6.35
C GLN A 106 11.71 -6.84 4.82
N PHE A 107 10.54 -6.43 4.32
CA PHE A 107 10.25 -6.44 2.89
C PHE A 107 9.32 -5.31 2.43
N CYS A 108 9.70 -4.57 1.38
CA CYS A 108 8.78 -3.76 0.58
C CYS A 108 8.21 -4.60 -0.56
N THR A 109 6.91 -4.61 -0.82
CA THR A 109 6.36 -5.26 -2.04
C THR A 109 5.42 -4.32 -2.78
N VAL A 110 5.66 -4.15 -4.08
CA VAL A 110 4.80 -3.45 -5.02
C VAL A 110 4.14 -4.51 -5.90
N MET A 111 2.82 -4.52 -5.99
CA MET A 111 2.09 -5.54 -6.76
C MET A 111 1.57 -4.94 -8.05
N TYR A 112 1.72 -5.66 -9.16
CA TYR A 112 1.06 -5.34 -10.42
C TYR A 112 -0.35 -5.94 -10.43
N SER A 113 -1.29 -5.24 -11.07
CA SER A 113 -2.64 -5.73 -11.31
C SER A 113 -2.64 -6.97 -12.20
N ARG A 114 -3.80 -7.64 -12.30
CA ARG A 114 -3.97 -8.80 -13.20
C ARG A 114 -3.76 -8.41 -14.67
N ASN A 115 -4.17 -7.20 -15.06
CA ASN A 115 -4.00 -6.70 -16.41
C ASN A 115 -2.52 -6.40 -16.71
N GLU A 116 -1.84 -5.72 -15.81
CA GLU A 116 -0.40 -5.42 -15.94
C GLU A 116 0.44 -6.69 -15.89
N THR A 117 0.10 -7.66 -15.05
CA THR A 117 0.76 -8.97 -15.01
C THR A 117 0.67 -9.69 -16.37
N ARG A 118 -0.46 -9.60 -17.06
CA ARG A 118 -0.58 -10.13 -18.43
C ARG A 118 0.23 -9.33 -19.44
N GLN A 119 0.33 -8.01 -19.28
CA GLN A 119 1.17 -7.19 -20.16
C GLN A 119 2.67 -7.42 -19.91
N LEU A 120 3.07 -7.77 -18.69
CA LEU A 120 4.44 -8.14 -18.34
C LEU A 120 4.92 -9.43 -19.02
N THR A 121 4.03 -10.28 -19.53
CA THR A 121 4.43 -11.43 -20.35
C THR A 121 4.92 -11.01 -21.74
N ASN A 122 4.60 -9.78 -22.17
CA ASN A 122 5.06 -9.19 -23.42
C ASN A 122 6.35 -8.39 -23.20
N SER A 123 7.44 -8.87 -23.80
CA SER A 123 8.77 -8.26 -23.69
C SER A 123 8.84 -6.80 -24.17
N GLY A 124 7.91 -6.36 -25.03
CA GLY A 124 7.84 -4.97 -25.50
C GLY A 124 7.24 -3.98 -24.49
N LEU A 125 6.43 -4.45 -23.54
CA LEU A 125 5.74 -3.59 -22.55
C LEU A 125 6.38 -3.66 -21.16
N VAL A 126 7.20 -4.69 -20.91
CA VAL A 126 7.81 -4.93 -19.59
C VAL A 126 8.66 -3.74 -19.11
N ALA A 127 9.42 -3.11 -20.00
CA ALA A 127 10.28 -1.98 -19.64
C ALA A 127 9.47 -0.74 -19.23
N ALA A 128 8.35 -0.48 -19.92
CA ALA A 128 7.45 0.63 -19.59
C ALA A 128 6.74 0.40 -18.24
N LEU A 129 6.33 -0.85 -17.96
CA LEU A 129 5.68 -1.20 -16.69
C LEU A 129 6.65 -1.15 -15.51
N ILE A 130 7.89 -1.62 -15.68
CA ILE A 130 8.94 -1.47 -14.66
C ILE A 130 9.29 0.01 -14.45
N ALA A 131 9.38 0.81 -15.53
CA ALA A 131 9.61 2.25 -15.45
C ALA A 131 8.44 3.00 -14.80
N ALA A 132 7.20 2.53 -14.93
CA ALA A 132 6.06 3.09 -14.19
C ALA A 132 6.21 2.87 -12.68
N ALA A 133 6.68 1.68 -12.27
CA ALA A 133 6.99 1.40 -10.86
C ALA A 133 8.17 2.24 -10.33
N CYS A 134 9.09 2.68 -11.20
CA CYS A 134 10.21 3.55 -10.82
C CYS A 134 9.81 4.93 -10.28
N GLY A 135 8.63 5.44 -10.62
CA GLY A 135 8.19 6.75 -10.17
C GLY A 135 7.91 6.77 -8.66
N PRO A 136 6.82 6.14 -8.20
CA PRO A 136 6.46 6.11 -6.79
C PRO A 136 7.40 5.25 -5.94
N VAL A 137 8.13 4.30 -6.55
CA VAL A 137 8.95 3.32 -5.84
C VAL A 137 10.28 3.08 -6.57
N GLY A 138 11.16 4.10 -6.56
CA GLY A 138 12.42 4.12 -7.31
C GLY A 138 13.40 2.96 -7.07
N TRP A 139 13.22 2.15 -6.03
CA TRP A 139 14.00 0.92 -5.84
C TRP A 139 13.59 -0.24 -6.76
N ALA A 140 12.37 -0.21 -7.30
CA ALA A 140 11.86 -1.24 -8.22
C ALA A 140 12.57 -1.21 -9.59
N CYS A 141 13.30 -0.14 -9.91
CA CYS A 141 14.00 0.04 -11.18
C CYS A 141 15.16 -0.93 -11.42
N GLY A 142 15.71 -1.51 -10.36
CA GLY A 142 16.91 -2.35 -10.45
C GLY A 142 16.68 -3.76 -10.98
N ILE A 143 15.46 -4.14 -11.35
CA ILE A 143 15.15 -5.53 -11.72
C ILE A 143 15.42 -5.84 -13.20
N ALA A 144 15.99 -7.01 -13.45
CA ALA A 144 16.14 -7.58 -14.78
C ALA A 144 14.78 -7.87 -15.44
N THR A 145 14.55 -7.28 -16.62
CA THR A 145 13.32 -7.45 -17.43
C THR A 145 13.02 -8.92 -17.72
N ALA A 146 14.05 -9.74 -18.00
CA ALA A 146 13.88 -11.17 -18.24
C ALA A 146 13.31 -11.92 -17.02
N ALA A 147 13.74 -11.57 -15.81
CA ALA A 147 13.22 -12.17 -14.58
C ALA A 147 11.75 -11.79 -14.35
N MET A 148 11.38 -10.54 -14.65
CA MET A 148 9.99 -10.09 -14.60
C MET A 148 9.10 -10.83 -15.61
N VAL A 149 9.55 -10.98 -16.86
CA VAL A 149 8.80 -11.70 -17.90
C VAL A 149 8.60 -13.17 -17.53
N GLN A 150 9.65 -13.85 -17.07
CA GLN A 150 9.55 -15.25 -16.64
C GLN A 150 8.58 -15.41 -15.46
N THR A 151 8.69 -14.54 -14.46
CA THR A 151 7.79 -14.55 -13.30
C THR A 151 6.35 -14.25 -13.72
N ALA A 152 6.14 -13.32 -14.65
CA ALA A 152 4.81 -12.99 -15.19
C ALA A 152 4.17 -14.16 -15.93
N ASN A 153 4.93 -14.86 -16.78
CA ASN A 153 4.44 -16.07 -17.45
C ASN A 153 4.00 -17.13 -16.43
N SER A 154 4.79 -17.34 -15.38
CA SER A 154 4.48 -18.28 -14.30
C SER A 154 3.24 -17.84 -13.49
N ALA A 155 3.13 -16.55 -13.16
CA ALA A 155 1.99 -16.01 -12.43
C ALA A 155 0.68 -16.13 -13.22
N VAL A 156 0.70 -15.83 -14.53
CA VAL A 156 -0.47 -15.99 -15.40
C VAL A 156 -0.91 -17.44 -15.48
N ALA A 157 0.03 -18.39 -15.62
CA ALA A 157 -0.27 -19.82 -15.63
C ALA A 157 -0.92 -20.31 -14.32
N GLN A 158 -0.57 -19.68 -13.19
CA GLN A 158 -1.12 -19.98 -11.86
C GLN A 158 -2.39 -19.18 -11.53
N GLY A 159 -2.86 -18.28 -12.40
CA GLY A 159 -3.99 -17.39 -12.12
C GLY A 159 -3.68 -16.30 -11.07
N ARG A 160 -2.40 -16.04 -10.80
CA ARG A 160 -1.85 -15.13 -9.78
C ARG A 160 -1.26 -13.87 -10.41
N CYS A 161 -0.79 -12.95 -9.58
CA CYS A 161 -0.23 -11.67 -10.00
C CYS A 161 1.25 -11.55 -9.63
N VAL A 162 2.01 -10.77 -10.41
CA VAL A 162 3.42 -10.49 -10.13
C VAL A 162 3.54 -9.25 -9.26
N GLY A 163 4.49 -9.28 -8.34
CA GLY A 163 4.99 -8.10 -7.66
C GLY A 163 6.51 -8.00 -7.73
N ILE A 164 7.01 -6.87 -7.25
CA ILE A 164 8.41 -6.58 -7.03
C ILE A 164 8.57 -6.47 -5.53
N ARG A 165 9.44 -7.32 -4.96
CA ARG A 165 9.77 -7.32 -3.54
C ARG A 165 11.20 -6.85 -3.34
N ARG A 166 11.45 -6.10 -2.27
CA ARG A 166 12.78 -5.73 -1.83
C ARG A 166 12.96 -6.06 -0.37
N THR A 167 14.09 -6.66 0.00
CA THR A 167 14.50 -6.73 1.41
C THR A 167 14.86 -5.33 1.91
N THR A 168 14.37 -4.99 3.08
CA THR A 168 15.00 -3.96 3.92
C THR A 168 16.16 -4.61 4.70
N LEU A 169 17.03 -3.79 5.32
CA LEU A 169 18.31 -4.13 5.96
C LEU A 169 18.52 -5.61 6.41
N PRO A 170 19.73 -6.19 6.23
CA PRO A 170 21.01 -5.54 5.88
C PRO A 170 21.31 -5.52 4.38
N SER A 171 20.55 -6.22 3.55
CA SER A 171 20.75 -6.27 2.10
C SER A 171 19.55 -5.65 1.39
N LEU A 172 19.80 -4.82 0.39
CA LEU A 172 18.76 -4.13 -0.38
C LEU A 172 18.44 -4.91 -1.67
N VAL A 173 18.29 -6.23 -1.53
CA VAL A 173 18.03 -7.14 -2.66
C VAL A 173 16.62 -6.90 -3.14
N THR A 174 16.43 -6.89 -4.45
CA THR A 174 15.13 -6.67 -5.09
C THR A 174 14.87 -7.82 -6.07
N TRP A 175 13.70 -8.46 -5.99
CA TRP A 175 13.34 -9.62 -6.82
C TRP A 175 11.83 -9.68 -7.14
N PRO A 176 11.45 -10.29 -8.26
CA PRO A 176 10.05 -10.54 -8.58
C PRO A 176 9.43 -11.61 -7.67
N VAL A 177 8.16 -11.44 -7.31
CA VAL A 177 7.37 -12.38 -6.50
C VAL A 177 6.04 -12.72 -7.17
N ILE A 178 5.48 -13.89 -6.86
CA ILE A 178 4.14 -14.31 -7.32
C ILE A 178 3.22 -14.36 -6.11
N GLU A 179 2.19 -13.51 -6.11
CA GLU A 179 1.20 -13.46 -5.04
C GLU A 179 -0.24 -13.54 -5.56
N ASN A 180 -1.20 -13.73 -4.66
CA ASN A 180 -2.60 -13.65 -5.04
C ASN A 180 -2.89 -12.25 -5.56
N CYS A 181 -3.62 -12.15 -6.66
CA CYS A 181 -4.03 -10.85 -7.18
C CYS A 181 -4.85 -10.13 -6.12
N ARG A 182 -4.37 -8.95 -5.70
CA ARG A 182 -5.15 -8.03 -4.89
C ARG A 182 -6.21 -7.38 -5.79
N GLN A 183 -7.43 -7.30 -5.28
CA GLN A 183 -8.56 -6.68 -5.96
C GLN A 183 -8.47 -5.16 -5.84
#